data_AF-A0A380JEP5-F1
#
_entry.id   AF-A0A380JEP5-F1
#
_cell.length_a   1.000
_cell.length_b   1.000
_cell.length_c   1.000
_cell.angle_alpha   90.00
_cell.angle_beta   90.00
_cell.angle_gamma   90.00
#
_symmetry.space_group_name_H-M   'P 1'
#
loop_
_entity.id
_entity.type
_entity.pdbx_description
1 polymer ?
#
loop_
_entity_poly.entity_id
_entity_poly.type
_entity_poly.pdbx_seq_one_letter_code
_entity_poly.pdbx_strand_id
1 'polypeptide(L)'
;MSTVTIFGKGNMGTAIASVFEKAGNSVNFSTTEEPATSFGDIIVLAVPYPALEGIAAANQENFAGKIVIDITNPVNFQTFDELTVPADSSATAQLLR
;
A
#
# COMPACT_ATOMS: atom_id res chain seq x y z
N MET A 1 -8.85 -8.62 -17.04
CA MET A 1 -9.50 -7.72 -16.07
C MET A 1 -9.01 -8.16 -14.71
N SER A 2 -8.35 -7.28 -13.96
CA SER A 2 -7.72 -7.63 -12.69
C SER A 2 -8.51 -7.03 -11.52
N THR A 3 -8.37 -7.63 -10.35
CA THR A 3 -8.86 -7.07 -9.09
C THR A 3 -7.70 -6.40 -8.37
N VAL A 4 -7.93 -5.19 -7.86
CA VAL A 4 -6.96 -4.39 -7.10
C VAL A 4 -7.49 -4.19 -5.68
N THR A 5 -6.67 -4.54 -4.69
CA THR A 5 -6.98 -4.25 -3.28
C THR A 5 -6.11 -3.09 -2.79
N ILE A 6 -6.74 -2.03 -2.31
CA ILE A 6 -6.05 -0.83 -1.84
C ILE A 6 -6.20 -0.73 -0.32
N PHE A 7 -5.07 -0.78 0.38
CA PHE A 7 -5.02 -0.47 1.81
C PHE A 7 -5.02 1.04 2.00
N GLY A 8 -5.99 1.54 2.76
CA GLY A 8 -6.18 2.98 2.99
C GLY A 8 -7.11 3.64 1.98
N LYS A 9 -8.11 4.37 2.51
CA LYS A 9 -9.16 5.07 1.72
C LYS A 9 -9.02 6.60 1.78
N GLY A 10 -7.80 7.09 1.99
CA GLY A 10 -7.50 8.53 1.96
C GLY A 10 -7.49 9.09 0.53
N ASN A 11 -6.99 10.31 0.37
CA ASN A 11 -6.90 10.98 -0.93
C ASN A 11 -6.15 10.15 -1.97
N MET A 12 -4.98 9.61 -1.62
CA MET A 12 -4.17 8.80 -2.53
C MET A 12 -4.87 7.50 -2.91
N GLY A 13 -5.41 6.76 -1.94
CA GLY A 13 -6.12 5.51 -2.20
C GLY A 13 -7.31 5.70 -3.13
N THR A 14 -8.11 6.76 -2.90
CA THR A 14 -9.28 7.07 -3.73
C THR A 14 -8.89 7.52 -5.14
N ALA A 15 -7.84 8.33 -5.27
CA ALA A 15 -7.35 8.78 -6.57
C ALA A 15 -6.81 7.61 -7.41
N ILE A 16 -6.04 6.71 -6.79
CA ILE A 16 -5.49 5.52 -7.45
C ILE A 16 -6.61 4.55 -7.85
N ALA A 17 -7.61 4.34 -6.98
CA ALA A 17 -8.79 3.54 -7.31
C ALA A 17 -9.47 4.06 -8.58
N SER A 18 -9.71 5.37 -8.66
CA SER A 18 -10.35 5.99 -9.83
C SER A 18 -9.61 5.72 -11.13
N VAL A 19 -8.27 5.67 -11.11
CA VAL A 19 -7.46 5.34 -12.29
C VAL A 19 -7.62 3.88 -12.68
N PHE A 20 -7.56 2.95 -11.72
CA PHE A 20 -7.76 1.52 -12.00
C PHE A 20 -9.17 1.21 -12.51
N GLU A 21 -10.19 1.85 -11.93
CA GLU A 21 -11.59 1.73 -12.35
C GLU A 21 -11.80 2.26 -13.77
N LYS A 22 -11.22 3.42 -14.12
CA LYS A 22 -11.25 3.97 -15.50
C LYS A 22 -10.58 3.06 -16.52
N ALA A 23 -9.58 2.29 -16.09
CA ALA A 23 -8.94 1.26 -16.91
C ALA A 23 -9.76 -0.06 -16.99
N GLY A 24 -10.94 -0.11 -16.35
CA GLY A 24 -11.85 -1.26 -16.38
C GLY A 24 -11.52 -2.36 -15.36
N ASN A 25 -10.72 -2.07 -14.33
CA ASN A 25 -10.42 -3.04 -13.26
C ASN A 25 -11.43 -2.93 -12.11
N SER A 26 -11.56 -3.99 -11.32
CA SER A 26 -12.32 -3.97 -10.08
C SER A 26 -11.43 -3.54 -8.92
N VAL A 27 -11.93 -2.67 -8.04
CA VAL A 27 -11.19 -2.17 -6.88
C VAL A 27 -11.96 -2.46 -5.60
N ASN A 28 -11.28 -2.97 -4.57
CA ASN A 28 -11.78 -3.00 -3.20
C ASN A 28 -10.79 -2.32 -2.25
N PHE A 29 -11.29 -1.80 -1.14
CA PHE A 29 -10.48 -1.17 -0.11
C PHE A 29 -10.34 -2.09 1.11
N SER A 30 -9.22 -1.94 1.82
CA SER A 30 -9.02 -2.46 3.17
C SER A 30 -8.67 -1.30 4.10
N THR A 31 -9.41 -1.12 5.18
CA THR A 31 -9.08 -0.16 6.25
C THR A 31 -8.98 -0.88 7.59
N THR A 32 -8.67 -0.14 8.66
CA THR A 32 -8.66 -0.65 10.03
C THR A 32 -10.05 -1.06 10.51
N GLU A 33 -11.08 -0.35 10.09
CA GLU A 33 -12.48 -0.57 10.47
C GLU A 33 -13.15 -1.62 9.57
N GLU A 34 -12.76 -1.65 8.30
CA GLU A 34 -13.30 -2.52 7.27
C GLU A 34 -12.15 -3.29 6.58
N PRO A 35 -11.61 -4.33 7.23
CA PRO A 35 -10.56 -5.15 6.63
C PRO A 35 -11.10 -5.90 5.42
N ALA A 36 -10.31 -5.98 4.35
CA ALA A 36 -10.66 -6.74 3.17
C ALA A 36 -10.73 -8.24 3.49
N THR A 37 -11.80 -8.89 3.02
CA THR A 37 -12.00 -10.35 3.13
C THR A 37 -11.51 -11.11 1.91
N SER A 38 -11.17 -10.38 0.83
CA SER A 38 -10.59 -10.94 -0.39
C SER A 38 -9.54 -9.98 -0.96
N PHE A 39 -8.51 -10.58 -1.57
CA PHE A 39 -7.34 -9.86 -2.07
C PHE A 39 -7.20 -10.07 -3.57
N GLY A 40 -7.16 -8.97 -4.32
CA GLY A 40 -6.92 -8.96 -5.76
C GLY A 40 -5.51 -9.39 -6.14
N ASP A 41 -5.19 -9.41 -7.44
CA ASP A 41 -3.86 -9.78 -7.94
C ASP A 41 -2.84 -8.65 -7.74
N ILE A 42 -3.33 -7.43 -7.56
CA ILE A 42 -2.55 -6.22 -7.30
C ILE A 42 -2.96 -5.66 -5.93
N ILE A 43 -1.97 -5.41 -5.08
CA ILE A 43 -2.14 -4.81 -3.76
C ILE A 43 -1.46 -3.43 -3.77
N VAL A 44 -2.18 -2.39 -3.36
CA VAL A 44 -1.62 -1.04 -3.20
C VAL A 44 -1.64 -0.65 -1.73
N LEU A 45 -0.48 -0.29 -1.18
CA LEU A 45 -0.30 0.13 0.21
C LEU A 45 -0.37 1.66 0.28
N ALA A 46 -1.58 2.21 0.22
CA ALA A 46 -1.86 3.65 0.27
C ALA A 46 -2.05 4.16 1.71
N VAL A 47 -1.06 3.88 2.56
CA VAL A 47 -1.08 4.13 4.01
C VAL A 47 0.09 5.03 4.43
N PRO A 48 0.05 5.62 5.65
CA PRO A 48 1.23 6.27 6.23
C PRO A 48 2.38 5.26 6.41
N TYR A 49 3.63 5.71 6.20
CA TYR A 49 4.82 4.86 6.34
C TYR A 49 4.89 4.06 7.65
N PRO A 50 4.57 4.62 8.84
CA PRO A 50 4.62 3.84 10.09
C PRO A 50 3.64 2.66 10.17
N ALA A 51 2.60 2.63 9.33
CA ALA A 51 1.62 1.53 9.31
C ALA A 51 2.06 0.36 8.40
N LEU A 52 3.07 0.58 7.55
CA LEU A 52 3.45 -0.32 6.47
C LEU A 52 3.86 -1.70 6.98
N GLU A 53 4.76 -1.74 7.97
CA GLU A 53 5.31 -2.98 8.52
C GLU A 53 4.22 -3.85 9.17
N GLY A 54 3.35 -3.23 9.99
CA GLY A 54 2.25 -3.93 10.63
C GLY A 54 1.25 -4.53 9.63
N ILE A 55 0.95 -3.81 8.55
CA ILE A 55 0.06 -4.29 7.49
C ILE A 55 0.71 -5.46 6.73
N ALA A 56 1.99 -5.33 6.36
CA ALA A 56 2.71 -6.37 5.65
C ALA A 56 2.82 -7.66 6.48
N ALA A 57 3.17 -7.54 7.77
CA ALA A 57 3.26 -8.67 8.69
C ALA A 57 1.90 -9.39 8.87
N ALA A 58 0.80 -8.63 9.01
CA ALA A 58 -0.53 -9.21 9.19
C ALA A 58 -1.09 -9.90 7.94
N ASN A 59 -0.53 -9.66 6.76
CA ASN A 59 -1.09 -10.11 5.47
C ASN A 59 -0.09 -10.90 4.62
N GLN A 60 0.97 -11.46 5.21
CA GLN A 60 2.03 -12.18 4.47
C GLN A 60 1.48 -13.25 3.52
N GLU A 61 0.62 -14.15 4.02
CA GLU A 61 0.00 -15.21 3.21
C GLU A 61 -0.88 -14.64 2.11
N ASN A 62 -1.64 -13.59 2.43
CA ASN A 62 -2.51 -12.91 1.47
C ASN A 62 -1.72 -12.16 0.40
N PHE A 63 -0.45 -11.82 0.61
CA PHE A 63 0.39 -11.08 -0.35
C PHE A 63 1.26 -12.01 -1.20
N ALA A 64 1.43 -13.27 -0.79
CA ALA A 64 2.25 -14.23 -1.50
C ALA A 64 1.81 -14.39 -2.97
N GLY A 65 2.77 -14.25 -3.89
CA GLY A 65 2.53 -14.39 -5.34
C GLY A 65 1.77 -13.22 -6.00
N LYS A 66 1.48 -12.14 -5.29
CA LYS A 66 0.79 -10.95 -5.81
C LYS A 66 1.77 -9.84 -6.18
N ILE A 67 1.30 -8.89 -6.98
CA ILE A 67 2.01 -7.62 -7.21
C ILE A 67 1.70 -6.70 -6.04
N VAL A 68 2.71 -6.31 -5.27
CA VAL A 68 2.56 -5.38 -4.14
C VAL A 68 3.22 -4.05 -4.48
N ILE A 69 2.44 -2.96 -4.38
CA ILE A 69 2.83 -1.60 -4.73
C ILE A 69 2.79 -0.75 -3.45
N ASP A 70 3.95 -0.31 -3.00
CA ASP A 70 4.11 0.65 -1.91
C ASP A 70 4.19 2.07 -2.48
N ILE A 71 3.32 2.96 -1.99
CA ILE A 71 3.32 4.37 -2.38
C ILE A 71 3.68 5.30 -1.21
N THR A 72 4.12 4.74 -0.09
CA THR A 72 4.46 5.52 1.09
C THR A 72 5.61 6.48 0.78
N ASN A 73 5.54 7.67 1.37
CA ASN A 73 6.66 8.60 1.35
C ASN A 73 7.26 8.65 2.77
N PRO A 74 8.40 7.98 3.02
CA PRO A 74 8.98 7.85 4.35
C PRO A 74 9.74 9.13 4.73
N VAL A 75 9.04 10.26 4.84
CA VAL A 75 9.61 11.57 5.19
C VAL A 75 9.70 11.73 6.71
N ASN A 76 10.74 12.40 7.20
CA ASN A 76 10.75 12.89 8.56
C ASN A 76 9.70 14.02 8.72
N PHE A 77 8.57 13.72 9.35
CA PHE A 77 7.48 14.68 9.54
C PHE A 77 7.76 15.79 10.57
N GLN A 78 8.89 15.76 11.28
CA GLN A 78 9.29 16.84 12.18
C GLN A 78 10.00 17.96 11.42
N THR A 79 10.82 17.61 10.42
CA THR A 79 11.71 18.53 9.73
C THR A 79 11.39 18.70 8.24
N PHE A 80 10.75 17.70 7.62
CA PHE A 80 10.41 17.62 6.20
C PHE A 80 11.60 17.75 5.23
N ASP A 81 12.83 17.52 5.70
CA ASP A 81 14.07 17.70 4.93
C ASP A 81 14.82 16.39 4.63
N GLU A 82 14.37 15.26 5.19
CA GLU A 82 15.03 13.97 5.03
C GLU A 82 14.04 12.80 4.88
N LEU A 83 14.55 11.68 4.35
CA LEU A 83 13.88 10.39 4.36
C LEU A 83 14.32 9.59 5.60
N THR A 84 13.40 8.80 6.14
CA THR A 84 13.63 7.90 7.28
C THR A 84 14.12 6.51 6.86
N VAL A 85 14.48 6.36 5.59
CA VAL A 85 15.10 5.16 5.01
C VAL A 85 16.47 5.52 4.42
N PRO A 86 17.41 4.56 4.30
CA PRO A 86 18.71 4.80 3.67
C PRO A 86 18.58 5.35 2.24
N ALA A 87 19.53 6.19 1.83
CA ALA A 87 19.50 6.88 0.53
C ALA A 87 19.57 5.92 -0.68
N ASP A 88 20.11 4.72 -0.49
CA ASP A 88 20.22 3.66 -1.49
C ASP A 88 19.09 2.60 -1.37
N SER A 89 17.99 2.94 -0.69
CA SER A 89 16.88 2.02 -0.40
C SER A 89 15.50 2.67 -0.60
N SER A 90 14.44 1.86 -0.48
CA SER A 90 13.05 2.29 -0.32
C SER A 90 12.43 1.71 0.97
N ALA A 91 11.25 2.20 1.35
CA ALA A 91 10.44 1.65 2.44
C ALA A 91 10.14 0.15 2.23
N THR A 92 9.70 -0.21 1.02
CA THR A 92 9.45 -1.62 0.66
C THR A 92 10.69 -2.50 0.79
N ALA A 93 11.86 -2.00 0.37
CA ALA A 93 13.11 -2.76 0.45
C ALA A 93 13.53 -3.03 1.91
N GLN A 94 13.08 -2.22 2.87
CA GLN A 94 13.29 -2.49 4.30
C GLN A 94 12.44 -3.68 4.79
N LEU A 95 11.31 -4.00 4.15
CA LEU A 95 10.42 -5.11 4.54
C LEU A 95 10.88 -6.50 4.07
N LEU A 96 11.80 -6.55 3.10
CA LEU A 96 12.33 -7.81 2.53
C LEU A 96 13.54 -8.35 3.31
N ARG A 97 13.80 -7.81 4.51
CA ARG A 97 14.95 -8.16 5.36
C ARG A 97 14.62 -9.25 6.36
#